data_AF-A0A836UH89-F1
#
_entry.id   AF-A0A836UH89-F1
#
_cell.length_a   1.000
_cell.length_b   1.000
_cell.length_c   1.000
_cell.angle_alpha   90.00
_cell.angle_beta   90.00
_cell.angle_gamma   90.00
#
_symmetry.space_group_name_H-M   'P 1'
#
loop_
_entity.id
_entity.type
_entity.pdbx_description
1 polymer ?
#
loop_
_entity_poly.entity_id
_entity_poly.type
_entity_poly.pdbx_seq_one_letter_code
_entity_poly.pdbx_strand_id
1 'polypeptide(L)' 'MSSKEGKTVLVTGATGKVGQNFIRTFMADPTWADAKIRALCHNRLLGPSERLEVV' A
#
# COMPACT_ATOMS: atom_id res chain seq x y z
N MET A 1 -13.79 17.88 0.05
CA MET A 1 -13.07 16.58 0.07
C MET A 1 -11.58 16.89 0.10
N SER A 2 -10.88 16.52 1.17
CA SER A 2 -9.43 16.80 1.30
C SER A 2 -8.67 15.71 0.54
N SER A 3 -8.25 16.01 -0.69
CA SER A 3 -7.44 15.11 -1.52
C SER A 3 -6.19 14.70 -0.75
N LYS A 4 -5.97 13.39 -0.59
CA LYS A 4 -4.77 12.83 0.05
C LYS A 4 -3.62 12.67 -0.96
N GLU A 5 -3.58 13.56 -1.95
CA GLU A 5 -2.57 13.62 -3.01
C GLU A 5 -1.16 13.72 -2.42
N GLY A 6 -0.23 12.95 -2.99
CA GLY A 6 1.18 12.96 -2.60
C GLY A 6 1.52 12.24 -1.28
N LYS A 7 0.57 11.56 -0.63
CA LYS A 7 0.87 10.79 0.59
C LYS A 7 1.45 9.42 0.28
N THR A 8 2.43 9.01 1.10
CA THR A 8 3.04 7.67 1.05
C THR A 8 2.85 6.97 2.39
N VAL A 9 2.41 5.71 2.36
CA VAL A 9 2.28 4.85 3.54
C VAL A 9 3.29 3.73 3.47
N LEU A 10 4.13 3.61 4.51
CA LEU A 10 5.03 2.47 4.69
C LEU A 10 4.26 1.34 5.40
N VAL A 11 4.18 0.17 4.76
CA VAL A 11 3.56 -1.02 5.34
C VAL A 11 4.64 -2.03 5.68
N THR A 12 4.86 -2.23 6.98
CA THR A 12 5.68 -3.31 7.53
C THR A 12 4.81 -4.54 7.76
N GLY A 13 5.29 -5.73 7.37
CA GLY A 13 4.45 -6.95 7.42
C GLY A 13 3.39 -6.98 6.33
N ALA A 14 3.69 -6.38 5.17
CA ALA A 14 2.81 -6.32 4.00
C ALA A 14 2.31 -7.70 3.52
N THR A 15 3.06 -8.76 3.80
CA THR A 15 2.72 -10.14 3.45
C THR A 15 1.92 -10.87 4.52
N GLY A 16 1.73 -10.26 5.70
CA GLY A 16 0.90 -10.82 6.77
C GLY A 16 -0.59 -10.63 6.49
N LYS A 17 -1.44 -11.31 7.28
CA LYS A 17 -2.91 -11.24 7.12
C LYS A 17 -3.43 -9.80 7.14
N VAL A 18 -2.92 -9.01 8.07
CA VAL A 18 -3.33 -7.61 8.24
C VAL A 18 -2.76 -6.73 7.12
N GLY A 19 -1.48 -6.89 6.78
CA GLY A 19 -0.84 -6.10 5.72
C GLY A 19 -1.51 -6.28 4.36
N GLN A 20 -1.81 -7.52 3.98
CA GLN A 20 -2.53 -7.82 2.74
C GLN A 20 -3.94 -7.26 2.74
N ASN A 21 -4.66 -7.37 3.87
CA ASN A 21 -5.99 -6.81 4.00
C ASN A 21 -5.97 -5.27 3.88
N PHE A 22 -5.06 -4.63 4.59
CA PHE A 22 -4.85 -3.19 4.56
C PHE A 22 -4.56 -2.69 3.14
N ILE A 23 -3.59 -3.31 2.44
CA ILE A 23 -3.23 -2.94 1.07
C ILE A 23 -4.45 -3.06 0.15
N ARG A 24 -5.20 -4.17 0.24
CA ARG A 24 -6.40 -4.37 -0.59
C ARG A 24 -7.46 -3.29 -0.34
N THR A 25 -7.77 -3.00 0.92
CA THR A 25 -8.78 -2.00 1.27
C THR A 25 -8.33 -0.58 0.93
N PHE A 26 -7.06 -0.25 1.16
CA PHE A 26 -6.48 1.06 0.85
C PHE A 26 -6.50 1.34 -0.66
N MET A 27 -6.17 0.34 -1.48
CA MET A 27 -6.18 0.47 -2.94
C MET A 27 -7.60 0.67 -3.49
N ALA A 28 -8.61 0.07 -2.87
CA ALA A 28 -10.01 0.14 -3.28
C ALA A 28 -10.74 1.41 -2.80
N ASP A 29 -10.20 2.15 -1.83
CA ASP A 29 -10.81 3.36 -1.29
C ASP A 29 -10.48 4.58 -2.17
N PRO A 30 -11.48 5.22 -2.81
CA PRO A 30 -11.27 6.39 -3.67
C PRO A 30 -10.64 7.58 -2.93
N THR A 31 -10.81 7.67 -1.61
CA THR A 31 -10.21 8.72 -0.77
C THR A 31 -8.68 8.72 -0.84
N TRP A 32 -8.09 7.56 -1.18
CA TRP A 32 -6.65 7.34 -1.25
C TRP A 32 -6.14 7.15 -2.67
N ALA A 33 -6.95 7.40 -3.71
CA ALA A 33 -6.61 7.14 -5.10
C ALA A 33 -5.23 7.71 -5.51
N ASP A 34 -4.87 8.89 -5.00
CA ASP A 34 -3.61 9.58 -5.32
C ASP A 34 -2.47 9.29 -4.33
N ALA A 35 -2.69 8.40 -3.37
CA ALA A 35 -1.70 7.97 -2.40
C ALA A 35 -1.01 6.67 -2.81
N LYS A 36 0.23 6.50 -2.37
CA LYS A 36 1.10 5.36 -2.68
C LYS A 36 1.40 4.51 -1.44
N ILE A 37 1.65 3.23 -1.66
CA ILE A 37 2.13 2.30 -0.64
C ILE A 37 3.57 1.89 -0.96
N ARG A 38 4.42 1.91 0.05
CA ARG A 38 5.72 1.22 0.04
C ARG A 38 5.63 0.05 1.01
N ALA A 39 5.82 -1.16 0.52
CA ALA A 39 5.77 -2.39 1.30
C ALA A 39 7.18 -2.86 1.61
N LEU A 40 7.54 -2.95 2.89
CA LEU A 40 8.81 -3.52 3.31
C LEU A 40 8.66 -5.04 3.44
N CYS A 41 9.30 -5.79 2.55
CA CYS A 41 9.14 -7.25 2.46
C CYS A 41 10.49 -7.96 2.67
N HIS A 42 10.70 -8.53 3.86
CA HIS A 42 11.97 -9.18 4.19
C HIS A 42 12.20 -10.55 3.51
N ASN A 43 11.16 -11.32 3.17
CA ASN A 43 11.32 -12.72 2.72
C ASN A 43 10.30 -13.21 1.67
N ARG A 44 9.30 -12.40 1.31
CA ARG A 44 8.28 -12.76 0.31
C ARG A 44 7.85 -11.50 -0.43
N LEU A 45 8.06 -11.47 -1.74
CA LEU A 45 7.74 -10.31 -2.57
C LEU A 45 6.24 -10.29 -2.87
N LEU A 46 5.62 -9.11 -2.76
CA LEU A 46 4.33 -8.83 -3.40
C LEU A 46 4.60 -8.39 -4.84
N GLY A 47 3.68 -8.66 -5.76
CA GLY A 47 3.80 -8.16 -7.14
C GLY A 47 3.71 -6.62 -7.13
N PRO A 48 4.73 -5.89 -7.62
CA PRO A 48 4.66 -4.43 -7.69
C PRO A 48 3.52 -3.98 -8.62
N SER A 49 2.93 -2.84 -8.30
CA SER A 49 1.88 -2.19 -9.12
C SER A 49 2.09 -0.68 -9.14
N GLU A 50 1.33 0.05 -9.96
CA GLU A 50 1.46 1.51 -10.08
C GLU A 50 1.43 2.26 -8.73
N ARG A 51 0.73 1.71 -7.73
CA ARG A 51 0.57 2.31 -6.40
C ARG A 51 1.22 1.49 -5.28
N LEU A 52 1.87 0.37 -5.60
CA LEU A 52 2.55 -0.51 -4.63
C LEU A 52 4.00 -0.73 -5.05
N GLU A 53 4.91 -0.11 -4.32
CA GLU A 53 6.35 -0.37 -4.41
C GLU A 53 6.76 -1.37 -3.32
N VAL A 54 7.68 -2.28 -3.62
CA VAL A 54 8.26 -3.18 -2.62
C VAL A 54 9.70 -2.74 -2.35
N VAL A 55 10.03 -2.55 -1.07
CA VAL A 55 11.33 -2.12 -0.55
C VAL A 55 11.97 -3.24 0.25
#